data_AF-A0A6C1MUW7-F1
#
_entry.id   AF-A0A6C1MUW7-F1
#
_cell.length_a   1.000
_cell.length_b   1.000
_cell.length_c   1.000
_cell.angle_alpha   90.00
_cell.angle_beta   90.00
_cell.angle_gamma   90.00
#
_symmetry.space_group_name_H-M   'P 1'
#
loop_
_entity.id
_entity.type
_entity.pdbx_description
1 polymer ?
#
loop_
_entity_poly.entity_id
_entity_poly.type
_entity_poly.pdbx_seq_one_letter_code
_entity_poly.pdbx_strand_id
1 'polypeptide(L)'
;ALVSSMDLVVDATDNFTARFAINRACVAAQVPLVSGAAIRAEGQVMVFDARHRDTPCYQCLYADQGEEALNCSEAGVLGPLVGMIGSLQAMEAIKMIAGIGKPLLGRLLLLDAMTMQWREMTVPRDPACPVCGASG
;
A
#
# COMPACT_ATOMS: atom_id res chain seq x y z
N ALA A 1 6.16 10.67 -15.53
CA ALA A 1 6.13 10.23 -16.94
C ALA A 1 5.65 8.79 -17.07
N LEU A 2 6.27 7.79 -16.42
CA LEU A 2 5.82 6.39 -16.54
C LEU A 2 4.49 6.09 -15.84
N VAL A 3 4.30 6.56 -14.60
CA VAL A 3 3.08 6.26 -13.82
C VAL A 3 1.81 6.76 -14.50
N SER A 4 1.85 7.96 -15.08
CA SER A 4 0.69 8.62 -15.71
C SER A 4 0.10 7.90 -16.93
N SER A 5 0.79 6.90 -17.48
CA SER A 5 0.28 6.08 -18.59
C SER A 5 -0.20 4.69 -18.15
N MET A 6 -0.24 4.40 -16.85
CA MET A 6 -0.65 3.11 -16.31
C MET A 6 -2.09 3.20 -15.78
N ASP A 7 -2.84 2.09 -15.89
CA ASP A 7 -4.17 1.97 -15.28
C ASP A 7 -4.09 1.82 -13.76
N LEU A 8 -3.01 1.18 -13.27
CA LEU A 8 -2.76 0.88 -11.87
C LEU A 8 -1.27 0.58 -11.65
N VAL A 9 -0.75 0.89 -10.47
CA VAL A 9 0.61 0.54 -10.03
C VAL A 9 0.57 -0.49 -8.91
N VAL A 10 1.46 -1.47 -8.95
CA VAL A 10 1.70 -2.40 -7.83
C VAL A 10 3.07 -2.12 -7.22
N ASP A 11 3.10 -1.78 -5.95
CA ASP A 11 4.32 -1.59 -5.16
C ASP A 11 4.65 -2.88 -4.39
N ALA A 12 5.68 -3.57 -4.86
CA ALA A 12 6.28 -4.73 -4.22
C ALA A 12 7.75 -4.46 -3.83
N THR A 13 8.10 -3.20 -3.57
CA THR A 13 9.45 -2.80 -3.15
C THR A 13 9.70 -3.14 -1.68
N ASP A 14 10.94 -3.08 -1.22
CA ASP A 14 11.36 -3.53 0.11
C ASP A 14 11.81 -2.38 1.04
N ASN A 15 11.73 -1.13 0.60
CA ASN A 15 12.24 0.03 1.34
C ASN A 15 11.27 1.22 1.30
N PHE A 16 11.24 2.00 2.38
CA PHE A 16 10.34 3.13 2.53
C PHE A 16 10.59 4.23 1.49
N THR A 17 11.84 4.50 1.15
CA THR A 17 12.23 5.52 0.16
C THR A 17 11.52 5.31 -1.17
N ALA A 18 11.53 4.08 -1.70
CA ALA A 18 10.83 3.72 -2.92
C ALA A 18 9.31 3.83 -2.75
N ARG A 19 8.75 3.34 -1.64
CA ARG A 19 7.31 3.38 -1.35
C ARG A 19 6.77 4.80 -1.30
N PHE A 20 7.45 5.72 -0.62
CA PHE A 20 7.07 7.12 -0.56
C PHE A 20 7.20 7.80 -1.93
N ALA A 21 8.25 7.50 -2.70
CA ALA A 21 8.41 8.04 -4.05
C ALA A 21 7.30 7.55 -5.00
N ILE A 22 6.97 6.27 -4.98
CA ILE A 22 5.88 5.66 -5.75
C ILE A 22 4.55 6.28 -5.35
N ASN A 23 4.27 6.41 -4.04
CA ASN A 23 3.07 7.05 -3.54
C ASN A 23 2.90 8.48 -4.08
N ARG A 24 3.93 9.33 -3.96
CA ARG A 24 3.89 10.70 -4.50
C ARG A 24 3.61 10.71 -6.00
N ALA A 25 4.25 9.83 -6.76
CA ALA A 25 4.04 9.74 -8.20
C ALA A 25 2.62 9.29 -8.56
N CYS A 26 2.06 8.32 -7.84
CA CYS A 26 0.70 7.82 -8.04
C CYS A 26 -0.36 8.87 -7.67
N VAL A 27 -0.19 9.57 -6.54
CA VAL A 27 -1.08 10.65 -6.13
C VAL A 27 -1.07 11.79 -7.14
N ALA A 28 0.12 12.24 -7.58
CA ALA A 28 0.24 13.30 -8.58
C ALA A 28 -0.37 12.92 -9.94
N ALA A 29 -0.24 11.66 -10.33
CA ALA A 29 -0.78 11.13 -11.58
C ALA A 29 -2.25 10.70 -11.50
N GLN A 30 -2.87 10.70 -10.30
CA GLN A 30 -4.21 10.16 -10.06
C GLN A 30 -4.35 8.70 -10.51
N VAL A 31 -3.29 7.90 -10.34
CA VAL A 31 -3.25 6.48 -10.68
C VAL A 31 -3.36 5.64 -9.40
N PRO A 32 -4.24 4.64 -9.33
CA PRO A 32 -4.35 3.77 -8.17
C PRO A 32 -3.06 3.01 -7.87
N LEU A 33 -2.82 2.77 -6.58
CA LEU A 33 -1.66 2.06 -6.06
C LEU A 33 -2.12 0.89 -5.19
N VAL A 34 -1.64 -0.31 -5.48
CA VAL A 34 -1.73 -1.47 -4.60
C VAL A 34 -0.37 -1.69 -3.94
N SER A 35 -0.27 -1.48 -2.63
CA SER A 35 0.99 -1.68 -1.91
C SER A 35 0.88 -2.88 -0.98
N GLY A 36 1.91 -3.71 -0.99
CA GLY A 36 2.07 -4.86 -0.10
C GLY A 36 3.43 -4.81 0.59
N ALA A 37 3.48 -5.32 1.82
CA ALA A 37 4.73 -5.50 2.55
C ALA A 37 4.67 -6.76 3.40
N ALA A 38 5.83 -7.34 3.68
CA ALA A 38 5.98 -8.47 4.57
C ALA A 38 7.31 -8.38 5.30
N ILE A 39 7.29 -8.59 6.61
CA ILE A 39 8.48 -8.58 7.47
C ILE A 39 8.30 -9.64 8.57
N ARG A 40 9.33 -10.43 8.85
CA ARG A 40 9.26 -11.57 9.77
C ARG A 40 8.11 -12.52 9.39
N ALA A 41 7.06 -12.58 10.23
CA ALA A 41 5.85 -13.37 10.03
C ALA A 41 4.59 -12.50 9.89
N GLU A 42 4.75 -11.20 9.62
CA GLU A 42 3.66 -10.24 9.45
C GLU A 42 3.60 -9.75 8.01
N GLY A 43 2.40 -9.65 7.46
CA GLY A 43 2.18 -9.14 6.11
C GLY A 43 1.02 -8.17 6.06
N GLN A 44 1.03 -7.31 5.04
CA GLN A 44 -0.02 -6.32 4.85
C GLN A 44 -0.27 -6.00 3.38
N VAL A 45 -1.52 -5.64 3.06
CA VAL A 45 -1.94 -5.13 1.75
C VAL A 45 -2.96 -4.01 1.91
N MET A 46 -2.83 -2.97 1.09
CA MET A 46 -3.80 -1.87 1.02
C MET A 46 -3.86 -1.30 -0.40
N VAL A 47 -5.04 -0.80 -0.78
CA VAL A 47 -5.23 -0.04 -2.02
C VAL A 47 -5.37 1.45 -1.69
N PHE A 48 -4.65 2.28 -2.42
CA PHE A 48 -4.70 3.73 -2.38
C PHE A 48 -5.19 4.26 -3.72
N ASP A 49 -6.12 5.20 -3.74
CA ASP A 49 -6.63 5.77 -4.97
C ASP A 49 -7.00 7.25 -4.79
N ALA A 50 -6.09 8.13 -5.21
CA ALA A 50 -6.23 9.56 -5.04
C ALA A 50 -7.40 10.18 -5.82
N ARG A 51 -8.03 9.44 -6.74
CA ARG A 51 -9.28 9.84 -7.42
C ARG A 51 -10.45 9.93 -6.42
N HIS A 52 -10.36 9.21 -5.31
CA HIS A 52 -11.32 9.24 -4.22
C HIS A 52 -10.83 10.15 -3.09
N ARG A 53 -11.46 11.34 -2.97
CA ARG A 53 -11.05 12.39 -2.01
C ARG A 53 -11.07 11.95 -0.55
N ASP A 54 -11.91 11.00 -0.17
CA ASP A 54 -12.01 10.57 1.24
C ASP A 54 -11.01 9.45 1.60
N THR A 55 -10.15 9.05 0.67
CA THR A 55 -9.21 7.95 0.90
C THR A 55 -7.82 8.47 1.28
N PRO A 56 -7.13 7.77 2.20
CA PRO A 56 -5.74 8.09 2.54
C PRO A 56 -4.80 7.79 1.38
N CYS A 57 -3.62 8.40 1.37
CA CYS A 57 -2.48 7.92 0.61
C CYS A 57 -1.50 7.19 1.55
N TYR A 58 -0.42 6.60 1.01
CA TYR A 58 0.56 5.87 1.83
C TYR A 58 1.17 6.76 2.94
N GLN A 59 1.34 8.06 2.67
CA GLN A 59 1.85 9.04 3.64
C GLN A 59 0.88 9.32 4.80
N CYS A 60 -0.42 9.09 4.63
CA CYS A 60 -1.38 9.19 5.75
C CYS A 60 -1.23 8.01 6.71
N LEU A 61 -0.81 6.85 6.19
CA LEU A 61 -0.61 5.63 6.99
C LEU A 61 0.74 5.63 7.71
N TYR A 62 1.80 6.08 7.04
CA TYR A 62 3.16 6.11 7.58
C TYR A 62 3.73 7.52 7.60
N ALA A 63 4.20 7.94 8.77
CA ALA A 63 4.98 9.16 8.91
C ALA A 63 6.36 8.97 8.24
N ASP A 64 6.80 9.98 7.48
CA ASP A 64 8.15 10.01 6.91
C ASP A 64 9.13 10.43 8.01
N GLN A 65 9.52 9.49 8.88
CA GLN A 65 10.45 9.71 9.98
C GLN A 65 11.91 9.46 9.59
N GLY A 66 12.21 9.26 8.30
CA GLY A 66 13.53 8.79 7.86
C GLY A 66 13.77 7.29 8.12
N GLU A 67 14.91 6.78 7.66
CA GLU A 67 15.28 5.35 7.58
C GLU A 67 15.55 4.66 8.94
N GLU A 68 14.73 4.87 9.97
CA GLU A 68 14.80 4.06 11.21
C GLU A 68 13.87 2.82 11.16
N ALA A 69 13.13 2.63 10.07
CA ALA A 69 12.19 1.54 9.94
C ALA A 69 12.85 0.30 9.30
N LEU A 70 13.19 -0.66 10.18
CA LEU A 70 13.60 -2.05 9.93
C LEU A 70 13.46 -2.49 8.46
N ASN A 71 14.57 -2.53 7.74
CA ASN A 71 14.59 -3.12 6.41
C ASN A 71 14.25 -4.62 6.53
N CYS A 72 13.40 -5.14 5.62
CA CYS A 72 13.05 -6.56 5.63
C CYS A 72 14.28 -7.47 5.41
N SER A 73 15.35 -6.91 4.85
CA SER A 73 16.62 -7.59 4.62
C SER A 73 17.41 -7.92 5.89
N GLU A 74 17.32 -7.12 6.96
CA GLU A 74 18.03 -7.41 8.23
C GLU A 74 17.17 -8.23 9.20
N ALA A 75 15.83 -8.10 9.13
CA ALA A 75 14.91 -8.81 10.02
C ALA A 75 14.53 -10.23 9.56
N GLY A 76 14.76 -10.55 8.28
CA GLY A 76 14.31 -11.79 7.63
C GLY A 76 12.80 -11.83 7.37
N VAL A 77 12.37 -12.65 6.41
CA VAL A 77 10.95 -12.83 6.04
C VAL A 77 10.68 -14.27 5.58
N LEU A 78 9.51 -14.80 5.93
CA LEU A 78 9.07 -16.11 5.47
C LEU A 78 8.69 -16.06 3.98
N GLY A 79 9.38 -16.83 3.14
CA GLY A 79 9.10 -16.90 1.69
C GLY A 79 7.63 -17.17 1.33
N PRO A 80 6.94 -18.14 1.97
CA PRO A 80 5.52 -18.38 1.73
C PRO A 80 4.62 -17.17 2.05
N LEU A 81 4.95 -16.40 3.09
CA LEU A 81 4.23 -15.17 3.44
C LEU A 81 4.34 -14.13 2.32
N VAL A 82 5.54 -13.92 1.75
CA VAL A 82 5.73 -13.01 0.61
C VAL A 82 4.86 -13.46 -0.58
N GLY A 83 4.80 -14.77 -0.85
CA GLY A 83 3.92 -15.32 -1.89
C GLY A 83 2.44 -15.05 -1.65
N MET A 84 1.97 -15.19 -0.40
CA MET A 84 0.60 -14.86 -0.01
C MET A 84 0.28 -13.37 -0.21
N ILE A 85 1.16 -12.48 0.26
CA ILE A 85 0.99 -11.03 0.12
C ILE A 85 1.01 -10.60 -1.34
N GLY A 86 1.94 -11.12 -2.15
CA GLY A 86 1.98 -10.84 -3.59
C GLY A 86 0.72 -11.33 -4.33
N SER A 87 0.19 -12.50 -3.94
CA SER A 87 -1.07 -13.02 -4.49
C SER A 87 -2.26 -12.10 -4.16
N LEU A 88 -2.30 -11.56 -2.94
CA LEU A 88 -3.31 -10.59 -2.54
C LEU A 88 -3.18 -9.27 -3.31
N GLN A 89 -1.96 -8.77 -3.52
CA GLN A 89 -1.75 -7.59 -4.36
C GLN A 89 -2.28 -7.80 -5.78
N ALA A 90 -2.00 -8.95 -6.39
CA ALA A 90 -2.51 -9.29 -7.71
C ALA A 90 -4.05 -9.35 -7.73
N MET A 91 -4.67 -9.92 -6.68
CA MET A 91 -6.12 -9.96 -6.55
C MET A 91 -6.73 -8.55 -6.43
N GLU A 92 -6.13 -7.66 -5.64
CA GLU A 92 -6.57 -6.26 -5.55
C GLU A 92 -6.43 -5.52 -6.88
N ALA A 93 -5.33 -5.75 -7.62
CA ALA A 93 -5.14 -5.18 -8.94
C ALA A 93 -6.23 -5.63 -9.93
N ILE A 94 -6.53 -6.93 -9.97
CA ILE A 94 -7.60 -7.49 -10.81
C ILE A 94 -8.95 -6.86 -10.45
N LYS A 95 -9.29 -6.77 -9.16
CA LYS A 95 -10.54 -6.14 -8.72
C LYS A 95 -10.66 -4.69 -9.17
N MET A 96 -9.58 -3.92 -9.04
CA MET A 96 -9.54 -2.52 -9.45
C MET A 96 -9.67 -2.34 -10.97
N ILE A 97 -8.94 -3.13 -11.75
CA ILE A 97 -8.94 -3.04 -13.23
C ILE A 97 -10.27 -3.52 -13.80
N ALA A 98 -10.81 -4.64 -13.31
CA ALA A 98 -12.05 -5.21 -13.80
C ALA A 98 -13.31 -4.54 -13.22
N GLY A 99 -13.17 -3.68 -12.20
CA GLY A 99 -14.29 -3.03 -11.53
C GLY A 99 -15.20 -4.01 -10.77
N ILE A 100 -14.63 -5.04 -10.16
CA ILE A 100 -15.38 -6.11 -9.48
C ILE A 100 -15.08 -6.19 -7.98
N GLY A 101 -16.06 -6.68 -7.22
CA GLY A 101 -15.93 -6.91 -5.79
C GLY A 101 -15.73 -5.63 -4.98
N LYS A 102 -15.09 -5.76 -3.82
CA LYS A 102 -14.76 -4.64 -2.93
C LYS A 102 -13.25 -4.59 -2.70
N PRO A 103 -12.52 -3.67 -3.37
CA PRO A 103 -11.10 -3.47 -3.11
C PRO A 103 -10.80 -3.08 -1.66
N LEU A 104 -9.54 -3.23 -1.25
CA LEU A 104 -9.00 -2.77 0.04
C LEU A 104 -8.74 -1.25 0.03
N LEU A 105 -9.61 -0.49 -0.61
CA LEU A 105 -9.50 0.95 -0.71
C LEU A 105 -9.69 1.60 0.66
N GLY A 106 -8.67 2.28 1.17
CA GLY A 106 -8.70 2.91 2.50
C GLY A 106 -8.74 1.92 3.67
N ARG A 107 -8.51 0.62 3.41
CA ARG A 107 -8.56 -0.45 4.42
C ARG A 107 -7.27 -1.25 4.40
N LEU A 108 -6.54 -1.25 5.51
CA LEU A 108 -5.34 -2.04 5.70
C LEU A 108 -5.72 -3.46 6.13
N LEU A 109 -5.36 -4.45 5.32
CA LEU A 109 -5.47 -5.86 5.68
C LEU A 109 -4.12 -6.33 6.23
N LEU A 110 -4.13 -6.87 7.44
CA LEU A 110 -2.98 -7.41 8.15
C LEU A 110 -3.10 -8.92 8.29
N LEU A 111 -1.99 -9.63 8.11
CA LEU A 111 -1.83 -11.06 8.38
C LEU A 111 -0.76 -11.26 9.45
N ASP A 112 -1.14 -11.93 10.54
CA ASP A 112 -0.19 -12.62 11.41
C ASP A 112 -0.10 -14.08 10.93
N ALA A 113 1.04 -14.45 10.34
CA ALA A 113 1.25 -15.79 9.79
C ALA A 113 1.53 -16.85 10.87
N MET A 114 1.89 -16.46 12.10
CA MET A 114 2.12 -17.41 13.19
C MET A 114 0.80 -17.94 13.75
N THR A 115 -0.22 -17.07 13.79
CA THR A 115 -1.55 -17.43 14.27
C THR A 115 -2.58 -17.60 13.16
N MET A 116 -2.20 -17.30 11.92
CA MET A 116 -3.06 -17.27 10.73
C MET A 116 -4.29 -16.37 10.89
N GLN A 117 -4.12 -15.28 11.63
CA GLN A 117 -5.18 -14.31 11.88
C GLN A 117 -5.14 -13.16 10.88
N TRP A 118 -6.33 -12.79 10.39
CA TRP A 118 -6.55 -11.63 9.54
C TRP A 118 -7.21 -10.51 10.33
N ARG A 119 -6.68 -9.30 10.19
CA ARG A 119 -7.26 -8.10 10.78
C ARG A 119 -7.42 -7.03 9.71
N GLU A 120 -8.60 -6.43 9.64
CA GLU A 120 -8.87 -5.31 8.74
C GLU A 120 -9.02 -4.04 9.57
N MET A 121 -8.35 -2.96 9.15
CA MET A 121 -8.41 -1.66 9.81
C MET A 121 -8.74 -0.58 8.78
N THR A 122 -9.68 0.30 9.09
CA THR A 122 -9.94 1.49 8.27
C THR A 122 -8.90 2.55 8.58
N VAL A 123 -8.27 3.10 7.54
CA VAL A 123 -7.25 4.13 7.68
C VAL A 123 -7.86 5.48 7.30
N PRO A 124 -7.93 6.46 8.21
CA PRO A 124 -8.46 7.77 7.88
C PRO A 124 -7.48 8.55 7.00
N ARG A 125 -8.01 9.37 6.09
CA ARG A 125 -7.22 10.39 5.42
C ARG A 125 -6.82 11.45 6.43
N ASP A 126 -5.54 11.82 6.44
CA ASP A 126 -5.04 12.98 7.19
C ASP A 126 -5.26 14.26 6.36
N PRO A 127 -6.09 15.22 6.82
CA PRO A 127 -6.28 16.49 6.14
C PRO A 127 -5.01 17.33 6.02
N ALA A 128 -4.04 17.14 6.92
CA ALA A 128 -2.77 17.86 6.92
C ALA A 128 -1.66 17.12 6.13
N CYS A 129 -2.00 16.02 5.45
CA CYS A 129 -1.02 15.21 4.73
C CYS A 129 -0.29 16.06 3.67
N PRO A 130 1.07 16.09 3.66
CA PRO A 130 1.82 16.91 2.71
C PRO A 130 1.71 16.43 1.26
N VAL A 131 1.20 15.21 1.04
CA VAL A 131 1.06 14.61 -0.29
C VAL A 131 -0.37 14.71 -0.81
N CYS A 132 -1.36 14.29 -0.03
CA CYS A 132 -2.76 14.27 -0.47
C CYS A 132 -3.65 15.31 0.22
N GLY A 133 -3.18 16.03 1.24
CA GLY A 133 -3.93 17.04 1.97
C GLY A 133 -4.09 18.37 1.22
N ALA A 134 -3.12 18.73 0.38
CA ALA A 134 -3.11 20.00 -0.37
C ALA A 134 -4.15 20.09 -1.51
N SER A 135 -4.94 19.04 -1.75
CA SER A 135 -6.01 19.00 -2.75
C SER A 135 -7.33 19.56 -2.21
N GLY A 136 -7.28 20.75 -1.60
CA GLY A 136 -8.43 21.59 -1.28
C GLY A 136 -8.76 22.51 -2.45
#